data_AF-A0A6A5YK82-F1
#
_entry.id   AF-A0A6A5YK82-F1
#
_cell.length_a   1.000
_cell.length_b   1.000
_cell.length_c   1.000
_cell.angle_alpha   90.00
_cell.angle_beta   90.00
_cell.angle_gamma   90.00
#
_symmetry.space_group_name_H-M   'P 1'
#
loop_
_entity.id
_entity.type
_entity.pdbx_description
1 polymer ?
#
loop_
_entity_poly.entity_id
_entity_poly.type
_entity_poly.pdbx_seq_one_letter_code
_entity_poly.pdbx_strand_id
1 'polypeptide(L)'
;TSVGAFILSFFTPTVGLGCRTGGYLVFFVVALVLLLAEILVWWLTSPLRKKDRFHSHVHAYTRQSAQSPKDSLKCLSFPGLATSKVAISRILEVIETVIVWSVLSSIRLIPIRNKKSKLHAAENVIGHHFESLRGLTVRGWLQRSFFTPLEFANMIWLCYLVLAQTVGAFNNCTCMASTWGSWGGYVDFTQWNQANSGLVERYWIEGTTITCVTMGIGMLYIVVEWLLQAHLSTEDYRDAAKGLQRVRRFRRYTHWIRYPSALLVLLINTLL
;
A
#
# COMPACT_ATOMS: atom_id res chain seq x y z
N THR A 1 -12.32 1.63 1.26
CA THR A 1 -13.14 1.71 0.02
C THR A 1 -13.41 0.32 -0.55
N SER A 2 -12.40 -0.55 -0.69
CA SER A 2 -12.50 -1.93 -1.18
C SER A 2 -13.51 -2.81 -0.44
N VAL A 3 -13.51 -2.75 0.91
CA VAL A 3 -14.46 -3.50 1.76
C VAL A 3 -15.90 -3.07 1.48
N GLY A 4 -16.13 -1.77 1.26
CA GLY A 4 -17.44 -1.25 0.90
C GLY A 4 -17.92 -1.78 -0.45
N ALA A 5 -17.04 -1.77 -1.47
CA ALA A 5 -17.35 -2.35 -2.77
C ALA A 5 -17.65 -3.86 -2.68
N PHE A 6 -16.93 -4.59 -1.82
CA PHE A 6 -17.20 -6.00 -1.55
C PHE A 6 -18.56 -6.21 -0.85
N ILE A 7 -18.84 -5.46 0.22
CA ILE A 7 -20.12 -5.51 0.96
C ILE A 7 -21.28 -5.20 0.00
N LEU A 8 -21.19 -4.12 -0.78
CA LEU A 8 -22.16 -3.83 -1.84
C LEU A 8 -22.32 -4.99 -2.82
N SER A 9 -21.22 -5.57 -3.31
CA SER A 9 -21.28 -6.70 -4.25
C SER A 9 -21.83 -7.98 -3.63
N PHE A 10 -21.73 -8.14 -2.30
CA PHE A 10 -22.26 -9.28 -1.57
C PHE A 10 -23.75 -9.13 -1.26
N PHE A 11 -24.16 -7.92 -0.85
CA PHE A 11 -25.55 -7.61 -0.48
C PHE A 11 -26.41 -7.13 -1.67
N THR A 12 -25.83 -6.94 -2.85
CA THR A 12 -26.60 -6.84 -4.10
C THR A 12 -26.74 -8.24 -4.67
N PRO A 13 -27.89 -8.92 -4.49
CA PRO A 13 -28.13 -10.23 -5.08
C PRO A 13 -28.32 -10.04 -6.58
N THR A 14 -27.22 -9.89 -7.32
CA THR A 14 -27.24 -10.18 -8.74
C THR A 14 -27.29 -11.69 -8.87
N VAL A 15 -28.20 -12.18 -9.70
CA VAL A 15 -28.28 -13.58 -10.09
C VAL A 15 -26.91 -13.95 -10.68
N GLY A 16 -26.06 -14.57 -9.85
CA GLY A 16 -24.65 -14.80 -10.14
C GLY A 16 -23.68 -14.06 -9.21
N LEU A 17 -23.23 -14.78 -8.17
CA LEU A 17 -22.08 -14.44 -7.31
C LEU A 17 -20.73 -14.51 -8.04
N GLY A 18 -20.72 -14.77 -9.34
CA GLY A 18 -19.57 -15.21 -10.12
C GLY A 18 -18.52 -14.14 -10.37
N CYS A 19 -18.45 -13.63 -11.61
CA CYS A 19 -17.33 -12.82 -12.06
C CYS A 19 -17.17 -11.50 -11.27
N ARG A 20 -18.28 -10.82 -10.95
CA ARG A 20 -18.24 -9.50 -10.32
C ARG A 20 -17.76 -9.59 -8.86
N THR A 21 -18.47 -10.34 -8.04
CA THR A 21 -18.16 -10.45 -6.60
C THR A 21 -16.81 -11.13 -6.38
N GLY A 22 -16.48 -12.16 -7.13
CA GLY A 22 -15.17 -12.80 -7.05
C GLY A 22 -14.02 -11.89 -7.52
N GLY A 23 -14.24 -11.07 -8.54
CA GLY A 23 -13.27 -10.05 -8.97
C GLY A 23 -12.94 -9.05 -7.86
N TYR A 24 -13.96 -8.53 -7.17
CA TYR A 24 -13.78 -7.64 -6.03
C TYR A 24 -13.15 -8.35 -4.81
N LEU A 25 -13.45 -9.64 -4.61
CA LEU A 25 -12.82 -10.44 -3.56
C LEU A 25 -11.32 -10.59 -3.81
N VAL A 26 -10.90 -10.93 -5.05
CA VAL A 26 -9.47 -11.01 -5.39
C VAL A 26 -8.78 -9.68 -5.18
N PHE A 27 -9.37 -8.58 -5.66
CA PHE A 27 -8.84 -7.23 -5.42
C PHE A 27 -8.64 -6.96 -3.91
N PHE A 28 -9.63 -7.31 -3.09
CA PHE A 28 -9.59 -7.12 -1.65
C PHE A 28 -8.52 -7.97 -0.97
N VAL A 29 -8.43 -9.26 -1.30
CA VAL A 29 -7.43 -10.18 -0.74
C VAL A 29 -6.02 -9.72 -1.10
N VAL A 30 -5.78 -9.35 -2.36
CA VAL A 30 -4.48 -8.83 -2.81
C VAL A 30 -4.13 -7.55 -2.07
N ALA A 31 -5.07 -6.59 -1.97
CA ALA A 31 -4.85 -5.35 -1.24
C ALA A 31 -4.54 -5.60 0.25
N LEU A 32 -5.25 -6.53 0.89
CA LEU A 32 -5.05 -6.88 2.30
C LEU A 32 -3.67 -7.51 2.52
N VAL A 33 -3.28 -8.47 1.67
CA VAL A 33 -1.97 -9.12 1.75
C VAL A 33 -0.86 -8.11 1.52
N LEU A 34 -1.00 -7.20 0.53
CA LEU A 34 -0.02 -6.14 0.29
C LEU A 34 0.10 -5.21 1.50
N LEU A 35 -1.01 -4.79 2.11
CA LEU A 35 -1.02 -3.96 3.31
C LEU A 35 -0.33 -4.65 4.49
N LEU A 36 -0.66 -5.92 4.75
CA LEU A 36 -0.04 -6.68 5.84
C LEU A 36 1.45 -6.90 5.59
N ALA A 37 1.84 -7.22 4.36
CA ALA A 37 3.23 -7.37 3.97
C ALA A 37 3.99 -6.04 4.09
N GLU A 38 3.37 -4.92 3.71
CA GLU A 38 3.95 -3.60 3.91
C GLU A 38 4.15 -3.32 5.40
N ILE A 39 3.11 -3.45 6.23
CA ILE A 39 3.22 -3.27 7.69
C ILE A 39 4.32 -4.15 8.29
N LEU A 40 4.41 -5.41 7.86
CA LEU A 40 5.44 -6.35 8.32
C LEU A 40 6.84 -5.91 7.89
N VAL A 41 7.03 -5.53 6.63
CA VAL A 41 8.31 -5.01 6.13
C VAL A 41 8.68 -3.75 6.88
N TRP A 42 7.74 -2.84 7.11
CA TRP A 42 7.95 -1.63 7.88
C TRP A 42 8.28 -1.93 9.34
N TRP A 43 7.64 -2.91 9.95
CA TRP A 43 7.94 -3.34 11.31
C TRP A 43 9.36 -3.89 11.41
N LEU A 44 9.72 -4.83 10.52
CA LEU A 44 11.02 -5.51 10.50
C LEU A 44 12.17 -4.59 10.07
N THR A 45 11.93 -3.69 9.12
CA THR A 45 12.94 -2.75 8.61
C THR A 45 12.91 -1.41 9.30
N SER A 46 11.91 -1.15 10.16
CA SER A 46 11.95 0.03 11.01
C SER A 46 13.27 -0.05 11.77
N PRO A 47 14.16 0.93 11.63
CA PRO A 47 15.28 1.01 12.53
C PRO A 47 14.62 1.21 13.88
N LEU A 48 14.51 0.13 14.68
CA LEU A 48 14.10 0.14 16.09
C LEU A 48 14.62 1.45 16.62
N ARG A 49 13.67 2.39 16.80
CA ARG A 49 13.93 3.82 16.90
C ARG A 49 15.22 3.93 17.67
N LYS A 50 16.32 4.36 17.02
CA LYS A 50 17.56 4.75 17.70
C LYS A 50 17.18 5.99 18.52
N LYS A 51 16.34 5.75 19.52
CA LYS A 51 15.92 6.65 20.57
C LYS A 51 17.19 7.14 21.24
N ASP A 52 18.25 6.35 21.21
CA ASP A 52 19.58 6.69 21.66
C ASP A 52 20.35 7.69 20.79
N ARG A 53 20.05 8.00 19.52
CA ARG A 53 20.82 9.08 18.81
C ARG A 53 20.30 10.47 19.11
N PHE A 54 18.98 10.65 19.09
CA PHE A 54 18.40 11.92 19.52
C PHE A 54 18.50 12.09 21.04
N HIS A 55 18.25 11.04 21.84
CA HIS A 55 18.56 11.09 23.27
C HIS A 55 20.06 11.19 23.54
N SER A 56 20.98 10.58 22.80
CA SER A 56 22.42 10.81 23.04
C SER A 56 22.87 12.19 22.60
N HIS A 57 22.28 12.82 21.58
CA HIS A 57 22.56 14.22 21.29
C HIS A 57 21.96 15.15 22.35
N VAL A 58 20.73 14.92 22.80
CA VAL A 58 20.14 15.66 23.93
C VAL A 58 20.94 15.43 25.20
N HIS A 59 21.28 14.18 25.54
CA HIS A 59 22.15 13.81 26.66
C HIS A 59 23.59 14.28 26.46
N ALA A 60 24.11 14.45 25.25
CA ALA A 60 25.43 15.05 25.01
C ALA A 60 25.40 16.56 25.23
N TYR A 61 24.32 17.24 24.84
CA TYR A 61 24.06 18.63 25.23
C TYR A 61 23.85 18.77 26.75
N THR A 62 23.19 17.81 27.41
CA THR A 62 23.03 17.80 28.87
C THR A 62 24.31 17.35 29.61
N ARG A 63 25.13 16.46 29.02
CA ARG A 63 26.40 15.93 29.58
C ARG A 63 27.61 16.79 29.25
N GLN A 64 27.56 17.73 28.30
CA GLN A 64 28.64 18.72 28.18
C GLN A 64 28.79 19.60 29.44
N SER A 65 27.85 19.52 30.40
CA SER A 65 27.98 20.09 31.74
C SER A 65 28.56 19.14 32.80
N ALA A 66 28.87 17.87 32.49
CA ALA A 66 29.46 16.92 33.46
C ALA A 66 30.36 15.88 32.75
N GLN A 67 31.66 15.96 33.07
CA GLN A 67 32.78 15.22 32.48
C GLN A 67 32.65 13.67 32.44
N SER A 68 33.38 13.11 31.47
CA SER A 68 34.19 11.86 31.50
C SER A 68 33.74 10.68 30.60
N PRO A 69 34.68 9.88 30.02
CA PRO A 69 34.49 9.02 28.85
C PRO A 69 34.49 7.51 29.16
N LYS A 70 34.28 6.70 28.09
CA LYS A 70 34.17 5.22 27.99
C LYS A 70 32.73 4.71 28.15
N ASP A 71 32.14 3.85 27.33
CA ASP A 71 32.70 2.72 26.55
C ASP A 71 31.96 2.45 25.22
N SER A 72 32.71 1.84 24.30
CA SER A 72 32.26 1.33 22.99
C SER A 72 31.37 0.10 23.15
N LEU A 73 30.05 0.31 23.25
CA LEU A 73 29.08 -0.79 23.20
C LEU A 73 28.84 -1.18 21.74
N LYS A 74 29.39 -2.33 21.33
CA LYS A 74 29.10 -2.95 20.03
C LYS A 74 27.60 -3.14 19.88
N CYS A 75 27.04 -2.38 18.95
CA CYS A 75 25.66 -2.47 18.49
C CYS A 75 25.36 -3.94 18.14
N LEU A 76 24.43 -4.55 18.88
CA LEU A 76 23.80 -5.82 18.52
C LEU A 76 23.10 -5.62 17.16
N SER A 77 23.83 -5.85 16.08
CA SER A 77 23.24 -6.01 14.75
C SER A 77 22.48 -7.31 14.78
N PHE A 78 21.15 -7.24 14.75
CA PHE A 78 20.30 -8.41 14.58
C PHE A 78 20.80 -9.22 13.37
N PRO A 79 21.24 -10.47 13.54
CA PRO A 79 21.93 -11.24 12.51
C PRO A 79 21.08 -11.49 11.25
N GLY A 80 19.75 -11.39 11.35
CA GLY A 80 18.82 -11.59 10.21
C GLY A 80 18.77 -10.45 9.18
N LEU A 81 19.17 -9.22 9.54
CA LEU A 81 19.12 -8.07 8.61
C LEU A 81 20.40 -7.94 7.77
N ALA A 82 21.54 -8.39 8.29
CA ALA A 82 22.80 -8.41 7.56
C ALA A 82 22.79 -9.48 6.45
N THR A 83 22.22 -10.66 6.73
CA THR A 83 22.04 -11.73 5.74
C THR A 83 21.06 -11.32 4.63
N SER A 84 20.00 -10.57 4.97
CA SER A 84 19.06 -9.99 4.00
C SER A 84 19.75 -9.09 2.98
N LYS A 85 20.66 -8.19 3.42
CA LYS A 85 21.38 -7.31 2.48
C LYS A 85 22.28 -8.07 1.53
N VAL A 86 22.99 -9.08 2.01
CA VAL A 86 23.90 -9.91 1.19
C VAL A 86 23.11 -10.76 0.18
N ALA A 87 21.95 -11.29 0.58
CA ALA A 87 21.08 -12.02 -0.33
C ALA A 87 20.52 -11.12 -1.44
N ILE A 88 20.06 -9.92 -1.08
CA ILE A 88 19.53 -8.94 -2.03
C ILE A 88 20.62 -8.47 -3.00
N SER A 89 21.84 -8.19 -2.51
CA SER A 89 22.93 -7.78 -3.40
C SER A 89 23.29 -8.87 -4.41
N ARG A 90 23.29 -10.15 -4.01
CA ARG A 90 23.50 -11.28 -4.94
C ARG A 90 22.41 -11.40 -5.99
N ILE A 91 21.14 -11.24 -5.60
CA ILE A 91 20.01 -11.30 -6.54
C ILE A 91 20.10 -10.13 -7.53
N LEU A 92 20.42 -8.92 -7.07
CA LEU A 92 20.62 -7.76 -7.95
C LEU A 92 21.76 -7.98 -8.94
N GLU A 93 22.85 -8.62 -8.53
CA GLU A 93 23.99 -8.93 -9.41
C GLU A 93 23.60 -9.93 -10.53
N VAL A 94 22.80 -10.95 -10.20
CA VAL A 94 22.25 -11.88 -11.20
C VAL A 94 21.29 -11.16 -12.15
N ILE A 95 20.42 -10.29 -11.63
CA ILE A 95 19.48 -9.53 -12.47
C ILE A 95 20.23 -8.54 -13.37
N GLU A 96 21.25 -7.86 -12.85
CA GLU A 96 22.10 -6.94 -13.60
C GLU A 96 22.78 -7.65 -14.77
N THR A 97 23.41 -8.80 -14.51
CA THR A 97 24.07 -9.59 -15.55
C THR A 97 23.09 -10.06 -16.63
N VAL A 98 21.89 -10.51 -16.25
CA VAL A 98 20.84 -10.92 -17.20
C VAL A 98 20.34 -9.73 -18.03
N ILE A 99 20.09 -8.57 -17.42
CA ILE A 99 19.60 -7.38 -18.12
C ILE A 99 20.66 -6.82 -19.05
N VAL A 100 21.91 -6.69 -18.60
CA VAL A 100 23.03 -6.24 -19.42
C VAL A 100 23.19 -7.19 -20.61
N TRP A 101 23.19 -8.51 -20.38
CA TRP A 101 23.26 -9.48 -21.46
C TRP A 101 22.10 -9.35 -22.45
N SER A 102 20.86 -9.22 -21.96
CA SER A 102 19.67 -9.06 -22.80
C SER A 102 19.72 -7.79 -23.65
N VAL A 103 20.00 -6.64 -23.04
CA VAL A 103 20.06 -5.33 -23.74
C VAL A 103 21.20 -5.31 -24.76
N LEU A 104 22.38 -5.82 -24.39
CA LEU A 104 23.51 -5.92 -25.31
C LEU A 104 23.21 -6.86 -26.48
N SER A 105 22.48 -7.97 -26.24
CA SER A 105 22.07 -8.90 -27.28
C SER A 105 21.07 -8.25 -28.25
N SER A 106 20.09 -7.49 -27.75
CA SER A 106 19.16 -6.72 -28.58
C SER A 106 19.88 -5.64 -29.41
N ILE A 107 20.80 -4.88 -28.82
CA ILE A 107 21.60 -3.87 -29.56
C ILE A 107 22.51 -4.55 -30.59
N ARG A 108 22.98 -5.78 -30.33
CA ARG A 108 23.80 -6.53 -31.28
C ARG A 108 23.04 -6.92 -32.55
N LEU A 109 21.74 -7.15 -32.46
CA LEU A 109 20.90 -7.50 -33.60
C LEU A 109 20.61 -6.31 -34.52
N ILE A 110 20.69 -5.07 -34.01
CA ILE A 110 20.38 -3.87 -34.81
C ILE A 110 21.65 -3.38 -35.53
N PRO A 111 21.62 -3.22 -36.87
CA PRO A 111 22.75 -2.68 -37.63
C PRO A 111 22.84 -1.16 -37.48
N ILE A 112 23.49 -0.69 -36.40
CA ILE A 112 23.65 0.74 -36.09
C ILE A 112 25.09 1.20 -36.40
N ARG A 113 25.22 2.39 -37.03
CA ARG A 113 26.49 3.10 -37.24
C ARG A 113 27.06 3.55 -35.86
N ASN A 114 28.35 3.29 -35.60
CA ASN A 114 29.03 3.51 -34.30
C ASN A 114 28.59 2.57 -33.15
N LYS A 115 28.39 1.29 -33.45
CA LYS A 115 27.96 0.24 -32.50
C LYS A 115 28.76 0.19 -31.20
N LYS A 116 30.10 0.23 -31.26
CA LYS A 116 30.97 0.10 -30.07
C LYS A 116 30.77 1.23 -29.05
N SER A 117 30.70 2.47 -29.52
CA SER A 117 30.52 3.63 -28.64
C SER A 117 29.16 3.62 -27.94
N LYS A 118 28.08 3.30 -28.68
CA LYS A 118 26.74 3.20 -28.10
C LYS A 118 26.61 2.04 -27.11
N LEU A 119 27.31 0.93 -27.36
CA LEU A 119 27.34 -0.23 -26.47
C LEU A 119 27.91 0.15 -25.10
N HIS A 120 29.09 0.78 -25.07
CA HIS A 120 29.73 1.21 -23.82
C HIS A 120 28.96 2.31 -23.11
N ALA A 121 28.33 3.24 -23.85
CA ALA A 121 27.47 4.26 -23.26
C ALA A 121 26.26 3.61 -22.55
N ALA A 122 25.61 2.63 -23.17
CA ALA A 122 24.49 1.91 -22.56
C ALA A 122 24.93 1.10 -21.33
N GLU A 123 26.06 0.40 -21.41
CA GLU A 123 26.66 -0.36 -20.30
C GLU A 123 26.94 0.55 -19.09
N ASN A 124 27.57 1.71 -19.30
CA ASN A 124 27.86 2.66 -18.22
C ASN A 124 26.59 3.24 -17.58
N VAL A 125 25.57 3.57 -18.38
CA VAL A 125 24.29 4.09 -17.86
C VAL A 125 23.56 3.03 -17.03
N ILE A 126 23.57 1.78 -17.49
CA ILE A 126 22.96 0.66 -16.76
C ILE A 126 23.73 0.41 -15.44
N GLY A 127 25.07 0.32 -15.50
CA GLY A 127 25.90 0.12 -14.32
C GLY A 127 25.68 1.20 -13.25
N HIS A 128 25.69 2.48 -13.65
CA HIS A 128 25.44 3.59 -12.73
C HIS A 128 24.02 3.54 -12.12
N HIS A 129 23.02 3.09 -12.88
CA HIS A 129 21.67 2.88 -12.36
C HIS A 129 21.62 1.75 -11.31
N PHE A 130 22.31 0.65 -11.56
CA PHE A 130 22.39 -0.47 -10.62
C PHE A 130 23.19 -0.13 -9.36
N GLU A 131 24.26 0.66 -9.46
CA GLU A 131 24.97 1.18 -8.29
C GLU A 131 24.06 2.05 -7.41
N SER A 132 23.26 2.91 -8.02
CA SER A 132 22.24 3.71 -7.31
C SER A 132 21.22 2.81 -6.60
N LEU A 133 20.77 1.73 -7.27
CA LEU A 133 19.83 0.76 -6.69
C LEU A 133 20.44 -0.04 -5.54
N ARG A 134 21.74 -0.41 -5.62
CA ARG A 134 22.47 -1.11 -4.54
C ARG A 134 22.61 -0.23 -3.29
N GLY A 135 22.63 1.09 -3.44
CA GLY A 135 22.65 2.05 -2.34
C GLY A 135 21.31 2.20 -1.60
N LEU A 136 20.20 1.71 -2.17
CA LEU A 136 18.89 1.83 -1.54
C LEU A 136 18.77 0.94 -0.29
N THR A 137 18.02 1.43 0.69
CA THR A 137 17.62 0.60 1.83
C THR A 137 16.72 -0.54 1.33
N VAL A 138 16.76 -1.70 2.01
CA VAL A 138 15.90 -2.86 1.70
C VAL A 138 14.43 -2.45 1.57
N ARG A 139 14.01 -1.51 2.42
CA ARG A 139 12.67 -0.92 2.36
C ARG A 139 12.41 -0.15 1.06
N GLY A 140 13.32 0.74 0.66
CA GLY A 140 13.19 1.47 -0.61
C GLY A 140 13.17 0.54 -1.82
N TRP A 141 13.97 -0.53 -1.77
CA TRP A 141 13.98 -1.56 -2.80
C TRP A 141 12.64 -2.32 -2.88
N LEU A 142 12.15 -2.87 -1.75
CA LEU A 142 10.87 -3.58 -1.70
C LEU A 142 9.70 -2.69 -2.12
N GLN A 143 9.69 -1.42 -1.69
CA GLN A 143 8.67 -0.47 -2.10
C GLN A 143 8.62 -0.33 -3.61
N ARG A 144 9.76 -0.02 -4.23
CA ARG A 144 9.82 0.34 -5.65
C ARG A 144 9.72 -0.89 -6.57
N SER A 145 10.29 -2.02 -6.17
CA SER A 145 10.38 -3.21 -7.02
C SER A 145 9.24 -4.20 -6.82
N PHE A 146 8.60 -4.24 -5.64
CA PHE A 146 7.56 -5.23 -5.34
C PHE A 146 6.20 -4.59 -5.05
N PHE A 147 6.12 -3.70 -4.06
CA PHE A 147 4.85 -3.12 -3.63
C PHE A 147 4.23 -2.22 -4.70
N THR A 148 4.97 -1.24 -5.22
CA THR A 148 4.43 -0.30 -6.22
C THR A 148 3.93 -0.97 -7.50
N PRO A 149 4.65 -1.93 -8.13
CA PRO A 149 4.13 -2.63 -9.29
C PRO A 149 2.89 -3.48 -8.99
N LEU A 150 2.83 -4.15 -7.83
CA LEU A 150 1.66 -4.93 -7.44
C LEU A 150 0.45 -4.05 -7.11
N GLU A 151 0.66 -2.92 -6.46
CA GLU A 151 -0.38 -1.91 -6.25
C GLU A 151 -0.92 -1.37 -7.57
N PHE A 152 -0.03 -1.09 -8.54
CA PHE A 152 -0.41 -0.64 -9.87
C PHE A 152 -1.21 -1.71 -10.63
N ALA A 153 -0.78 -2.98 -10.58
CA ALA A 153 -1.52 -4.09 -11.17
C ALA A 153 -2.89 -4.27 -10.51
N ASN A 154 -2.97 -4.17 -9.18
CA ASN A 154 -4.21 -4.25 -8.43
C ASN A 154 -5.14 -3.07 -8.74
N MET A 155 -4.59 -1.87 -8.98
CA MET A 155 -5.34 -0.70 -9.44
C MET A 155 -5.89 -0.91 -10.86
N ILE A 156 -5.09 -1.43 -11.79
CA ILE A 156 -5.56 -1.77 -13.15
C ILE A 156 -6.70 -2.78 -13.07
N TRP A 157 -6.56 -3.80 -12.21
CA TRP A 157 -7.60 -4.79 -11.98
C TRP A 157 -8.90 -4.16 -11.48
N LEU A 158 -8.82 -3.24 -10.50
CA LEU A 158 -10.00 -2.50 -10.03
C LEU A 158 -10.63 -1.66 -11.15
N CYS A 159 -9.83 -0.92 -11.93
CA CYS A 159 -10.31 -0.14 -13.07
C CYS A 159 -11.02 -1.03 -14.09
N TYR A 160 -10.46 -2.20 -14.38
CA TYR A 160 -11.08 -3.19 -15.25
C TYR A 160 -12.45 -3.64 -14.72
N LEU A 161 -12.57 -3.96 -13.42
CA LEU A 161 -13.85 -4.36 -12.82
C LEU A 161 -14.91 -3.26 -12.94
N VAL A 162 -14.53 -2.00 -12.67
CA VAL A 162 -15.44 -0.86 -12.77
C VAL A 162 -15.89 -0.67 -14.22
N LEU A 163 -14.96 -0.68 -15.18
CA LEU A 163 -15.29 -0.53 -16.60
C LEU A 163 -16.16 -1.67 -17.11
N ALA A 164 -15.80 -2.92 -16.81
CA ALA A 164 -16.56 -4.11 -17.17
C ALA A 164 -17.98 -4.07 -16.59
N GLN A 165 -18.14 -3.57 -15.36
CA GLN A 165 -19.45 -3.37 -14.75
C GLN A 165 -20.26 -2.26 -15.45
N THR A 166 -19.64 -1.12 -15.78
CA THR A 166 -20.35 -0.01 -16.46
C THR A 166 -20.80 -0.35 -17.87
N VAL A 167 -20.01 -1.14 -18.60
CA VAL A 167 -20.34 -1.60 -19.96
C VAL A 167 -21.32 -2.78 -19.93
N GLY A 168 -21.56 -3.40 -18.76
CA GLY A 168 -22.38 -4.60 -18.65
C GLY A 168 -21.68 -5.86 -19.17
N ALA A 169 -20.35 -5.88 -19.24
CA ALA A 169 -19.57 -7.03 -19.70
C ALA A 169 -19.77 -8.28 -18.81
N PHE A 170 -20.21 -8.09 -17.56
CA PHE A 170 -20.57 -9.18 -16.65
C PHE A 170 -21.99 -9.73 -16.87
N ASN A 171 -22.80 -9.14 -17.76
CA ASN A 171 -24.17 -9.57 -18.03
C ASN A 171 -24.23 -10.71 -19.06
N ASN A 172 -23.30 -11.66 -19.01
CA ASN A 172 -23.32 -12.83 -19.86
C ASN A 172 -23.67 -14.08 -19.04
N CYS A 173 -24.25 -15.09 -19.69
CA CYS A 173 -24.67 -16.32 -19.01
C CYS A 173 -23.51 -17.02 -18.31
N THR A 174 -22.30 -16.96 -18.86
CA THR A 174 -21.10 -17.57 -18.26
C THR A 174 -20.74 -16.94 -16.92
N CYS A 175 -20.81 -15.62 -16.80
CA CYS A 175 -20.49 -14.91 -15.56
C CYS A 175 -21.63 -14.95 -14.55
N MET A 176 -22.87 -14.93 -15.00
CA MET A 176 -24.05 -15.07 -14.12
C MET A 176 -24.18 -16.49 -13.58
N ALA A 177 -23.93 -17.51 -14.41
CA ALA A 177 -23.90 -18.90 -13.98
C ALA A 177 -22.54 -19.30 -13.35
N SER A 178 -21.55 -18.41 -13.30
CA SER A 178 -20.32 -18.73 -12.60
C SER A 178 -20.59 -18.68 -11.10
N THR A 179 -20.35 -19.78 -10.41
CA THR A 179 -19.92 -19.72 -9.02
C THR A 179 -18.38 -19.76 -9.06
N TRP A 180 -17.67 -19.11 -8.15
CA TRP A 180 -16.21 -19.27 -8.03
C TRP A 180 -15.81 -20.66 -7.47
N GLY A 181 -16.61 -21.68 -7.77
CA GLY A 181 -16.43 -23.10 -7.47
C GLY A 181 -16.69 -23.95 -8.73
N SER A 182 -16.32 -25.23 -8.68
CA SER A 182 -16.32 -26.13 -9.86
C SER A 182 -17.72 -26.40 -10.47
N TRP A 183 -18.80 -26.03 -9.79
CA TRP A 183 -20.16 -26.39 -10.17
C TRP A 183 -20.92 -25.09 -10.45
N GLY A 184 -21.19 -24.82 -11.73
CA GLY A 184 -21.91 -23.63 -12.17
C GLY A 184 -23.23 -23.42 -11.41
N GLY A 185 -23.65 -22.17 -11.30
CA GLY A 185 -24.88 -21.73 -10.68
C GLY A 185 -26.07 -21.80 -11.63
N TYR A 186 -27.25 -21.91 -11.05
CA TYR A 186 -28.53 -21.80 -11.76
C TYR A 186 -28.83 -20.32 -12.05
N VAL A 187 -29.26 -20.03 -13.28
CA VAL A 187 -29.73 -18.70 -13.70
C VAL A 187 -31.20 -18.82 -14.08
N ASP A 188 -32.05 -18.08 -13.38
CA ASP A 188 -33.47 -17.96 -13.71
C ASP A 188 -33.68 -16.85 -14.75
N PHE A 189 -33.97 -17.23 -15.99
CA PHE A 189 -34.25 -16.30 -17.09
C PHE A 189 -35.58 -15.53 -16.93
N THR A 190 -36.43 -15.87 -15.96
CA THR A 190 -37.66 -15.14 -15.70
C THR A 190 -37.46 -13.95 -14.75
N GLN A 191 -36.42 -13.99 -13.91
CA GLN A 191 -36.12 -12.97 -12.90
C GLN A 191 -34.76 -12.29 -13.08
N TRP A 192 -34.05 -12.56 -14.18
CA TRP A 192 -32.66 -12.10 -14.37
C TRP A 192 -32.47 -10.58 -14.31
N ASN A 193 -33.47 -9.80 -14.74
CA ASN A 193 -33.42 -8.34 -14.76
C ASN A 193 -34.42 -7.67 -13.80
N GLN A 194 -35.25 -8.47 -13.12
CA GLN A 194 -36.29 -7.94 -12.25
C GLN A 194 -36.46 -8.86 -11.04
N ALA A 195 -35.94 -8.41 -9.90
CA ALA A 195 -36.13 -9.06 -8.63
C ALA A 195 -37.42 -8.53 -7.97
N ASN A 196 -38.49 -9.31 -8.02
CA ASN A 196 -39.79 -8.91 -7.45
C ASN A 196 -39.89 -9.13 -5.92
N SER A 197 -38.85 -9.63 -5.27
CA SER A 197 -38.85 -9.86 -3.83
C SER A 197 -38.46 -8.59 -3.05
N GLY A 198 -39.32 -8.13 -2.15
CA GLY A 198 -39.02 -6.98 -1.27
C GLY A 198 -37.80 -7.18 -0.33
N LEU A 199 -37.29 -8.41 -0.20
CA LEU A 199 -36.04 -8.69 0.51
C LEU A 199 -34.82 -8.10 -0.20
N VAL A 200 -34.82 -8.07 -1.53
CA VAL A 200 -33.69 -7.58 -2.34
C VAL A 200 -33.51 -6.08 -2.14
N GLU A 201 -34.61 -5.33 -2.09
CA GLU A 201 -34.59 -3.90 -1.78
C GLU A 201 -34.00 -3.64 -0.40
N ARG A 202 -34.42 -4.40 0.63
CA ARG A 202 -33.90 -4.27 1.99
C ARG A 202 -32.40 -4.52 2.06
N TYR A 203 -31.91 -5.62 1.49
CA TYR A 203 -30.47 -5.93 1.47
C TYR A 203 -29.65 -4.89 0.69
N TRP A 204 -30.21 -4.37 -0.40
CA TRP A 204 -29.56 -3.31 -1.19
C TRP A 204 -29.41 -2.01 -0.38
N ILE A 205 -30.47 -1.59 0.32
CA ILE A 205 -30.46 -0.40 1.20
C ILE A 205 -29.44 -0.60 2.32
N GLU A 206 -29.47 -1.75 2.99
CA GLU A 206 -28.52 -2.08 4.07
C GLU A 206 -27.07 -2.05 3.58
N GLY A 207 -26.76 -2.77 2.49
CA GLY A 207 -25.42 -2.82 1.92
C GLY A 207 -24.91 -1.46 1.47
N THR A 208 -25.78 -0.65 0.86
CA THR A 208 -25.44 0.72 0.44
C THR A 208 -25.20 1.64 1.62
N THR A 209 -26.07 1.59 2.63
CA THR A 209 -25.96 2.41 3.82
C THR A 209 -24.66 2.09 4.57
N ILE A 210 -24.40 0.81 4.85
CA ILE A 210 -23.17 0.36 5.53
C ILE A 210 -21.93 0.82 4.76
N THR A 211 -21.93 0.66 3.43
CA THR A 211 -20.79 1.02 2.60
C THR A 211 -20.54 2.52 2.55
N CYS A 212 -21.58 3.32 2.29
CA CYS A 212 -21.47 4.78 2.23
C CYS A 212 -21.03 5.35 3.57
N VAL A 213 -21.58 4.86 4.68
CA VAL A 213 -21.19 5.29 6.03
C VAL A 213 -19.73 4.92 6.31
N THR A 214 -19.34 3.67 6.07
CA THR A 214 -17.96 3.20 6.35
C THR A 214 -16.93 3.95 5.49
N MET A 215 -17.21 4.13 4.20
CA MET A 215 -16.33 4.90 3.31
C MET A 215 -16.30 6.39 3.65
N GLY A 216 -17.45 6.98 3.99
CA GLY A 216 -17.56 8.37 4.38
C GLY A 216 -16.75 8.68 5.64
N ILE A 217 -16.89 7.84 6.67
CA ILE A 217 -16.10 7.94 7.91
C ILE A 217 -14.60 7.79 7.61
N GLY A 218 -14.20 6.79 6.81
CA GLY A 218 -12.81 6.58 6.45
C GLY A 218 -12.20 7.74 5.67
N MET A 219 -12.93 8.30 4.70
CA MET A 219 -12.49 9.47 3.94
C MET A 219 -12.38 10.70 4.83
N LEU A 220 -13.38 10.95 5.68
CA LEU A 220 -13.36 12.05 6.64
C LEU A 220 -12.14 11.96 7.55
N TYR A 221 -11.82 10.77 8.05
CA TYR A 221 -10.63 10.54 8.88
C TYR A 221 -9.34 10.87 8.12
N ILE A 222 -9.17 10.38 6.89
CA ILE A 222 -7.97 10.66 6.07
C ILE A 222 -7.81 12.16 5.83
N VAL A 223 -8.90 12.86 5.49
CA VAL A 223 -8.89 14.31 5.28
C VAL A 223 -8.50 15.05 6.57
N VAL A 224 -9.03 14.63 7.72
CA VAL A 224 -8.66 15.22 9.02
C VAL A 224 -7.18 15.00 9.34
N GLU A 225 -6.64 13.79 9.15
CA GLU A 225 -5.22 13.52 9.36
C GLU A 225 -4.34 14.32 8.41
N TRP A 226 -4.74 14.42 7.14
CA TRP A 226 -4.03 15.22 6.16
C TRP A 226 -3.98 16.70 6.56
N LEU A 227 -5.10 17.29 6.99
CA LEU A 227 -5.16 18.67 7.50
C LEU A 227 -4.27 18.87 8.74
N LEU A 228 -4.18 17.87 9.62
CA LEU A 228 -3.30 17.92 10.80
C LEU A 228 -1.82 17.88 10.39
N GLN A 229 -1.46 17.17 9.32
CA GLN A 229 -0.08 16.95 8.89
C GLN A 229 0.39 17.91 7.78
N ALA A 230 -0.50 18.64 7.11
CA ALA A 230 -0.18 19.49 5.97
C ALA A 230 0.90 20.57 6.26
N HIS A 231 1.03 21.02 7.50
CA HIS A 231 2.09 21.98 7.88
C HIS A 231 3.52 21.42 7.73
N LEU A 232 3.69 20.09 7.71
CA LEU A 232 5.00 19.44 7.55
C LEU A 232 5.52 19.49 6.10
N SER A 233 4.66 19.75 5.12
CA SER A 233 5.05 19.86 3.71
C SER A 233 5.45 21.29 3.31
N THR A 234 5.59 22.22 4.26
CA THR A 234 5.94 23.62 3.97
C THR A 234 7.44 23.80 4.11
N GLU A 235 8.11 24.34 3.08
CA GLU A 235 9.57 24.54 3.08
C GLU A 235 10.00 25.73 3.95
N ASP A 236 9.20 26.81 3.98
CA ASP A 236 9.46 27.97 4.85
C ASP A 236 9.12 27.65 6.32
N TYR A 237 10.14 27.72 7.17
CA TYR A 237 10.04 27.48 8.60
C TYR A 237 9.03 28.41 9.31
N ARG A 238 8.94 29.68 8.91
CA ARG A 238 8.03 30.65 9.56
C ARG A 238 6.58 30.29 9.27
N ASP A 239 6.27 29.87 8.06
CA ASP A 239 4.93 29.46 7.67
C ASP A 239 4.57 28.08 8.22
N ALA A 240 5.55 27.16 8.31
CA ALA A 240 5.38 25.89 9.04
C ALA A 240 5.03 26.13 10.53
N ALA A 241 5.67 27.10 11.19
CA ALA A 241 5.39 27.45 12.58
C ALA A 241 3.97 28.04 12.76
N LYS A 242 3.53 28.94 11.86
CA LYS A 242 2.15 29.44 11.84
C LYS A 242 1.15 28.30 11.58
N GLY A 243 1.48 27.40 10.65
CA GLY A 243 0.71 26.19 10.36
C GLY A 243 0.53 25.32 11.60
N LEU A 244 1.60 25.08 12.35
CA LEU A 244 1.57 24.33 13.61
C LEU A 244 0.64 24.96 14.66
N GLN A 245 0.65 26.29 14.79
CA GLN A 245 -0.27 26.99 15.69
C GLN A 245 -1.74 26.81 15.28
N ARG A 246 -2.04 26.90 13.97
CA ARG A 246 -3.39 26.66 13.44
C ARG A 246 -3.82 25.22 13.66
N VAL A 247 -2.94 24.26 13.41
CA VAL A 247 -3.18 22.82 13.65
C VAL A 247 -3.45 22.54 15.13
N ARG A 248 -2.73 23.17 16.06
CA ARG A 248 -3.01 23.03 17.51
C ARG A 248 -4.39 23.55 17.87
N ARG A 249 -4.82 24.67 17.28
CA ARG A 249 -6.17 25.22 17.48
C ARG A 249 -7.23 24.30 16.89
N PHE A 250 -7.04 23.86 15.65
CA PHE A 250 -7.93 22.91 14.98
C PHE A 250 -8.05 21.59 15.75
N ARG A 251 -6.92 21.03 16.21
CA ARG A 251 -6.87 19.81 17.05
C ARG A 251 -7.66 19.97 18.34
N ARG A 252 -7.69 21.16 18.94
CA ARG A 252 -8.48 21.43 20.13
C ARG A 252 -9.97 21.37 19.82
N TYR A 253 -10.41 21.89 18.67
CA TYR A 253 -11.79 21.81 18.21
C TYR A 253 -12.20 20.39 17.78
N THR A 254 -11.32 19.66 17.10
CA THR A 254 -11.61 18.29 16.65
C THR A 254 -11.32 17.22 17.70
N HIS A 255 -10.87 17.60 18.90
CA HIS A 255 -10.56 16.65 19.98
C HIS A 255 -11.77 15.80 20.36
N TRP A 256 -12.97 16.37 20.33
CA TRP A 256 -14.20 15.65 20.67
C TRP A 256 -14.49 14.49 19.71
N ILE A 257 -14.13 14.63 18.42
CA ILE A 257 -14.30 13.56 17.41
C ILE A 257 -13.41 12.34 17.71
N ARG A 258 -12.25 12.55 18.36
CA ARG A 258 -11.33 11.46 18.76
C ARG A 258 -11.66 10.85 20.11
N TYR A 259 -12.57 11.46 20.88
CA TYR A 259 -12.94 10.94 22.20
C TYR A 259 -13.56 9.53 22.15
N PRO A 260 -14.47 9.19 21.21
CA PRO A 260 -15.06 7.86 21.14
C PRO A 260 -14.03 6.77 20.86
N SER A 261 -13.07 7.02 19.97
CA SER A 261 -12.03 6.04 19.65
C SER A 261 -11.06 5.84 20.82
N ALA A 262 -10.69 6.91 21.51
CA ALA A 262 -9.87 6.81 22.72
C ALA A 262 -10.61 6.03 23.83
N LEU A 263 -11.90 6.29 24.02
CA LEU A 263 -12.74 5.59 25.00
C LEU A 263 -12.93 4.12 24.64
N LEU A 264 -13.09 3.80 23.35
CA LEU A 264 -13.20 2.43 22.86
C LEU A 264 -11.91 1.64 23.08
N VAL A 265 -10.74 2.24 22.82
CA VAL A 265 -9.44 1.61 23.13
C VAL A 265 -9.30 1.37 24.64
N LEU A 266 -9.73 2.33 25.46
CA LEU A 266 -9.69 2.19 26.91
C LEU A 266 -10.60 1.05 27.39
N LEU A 267 -11.81 0.95 26.83
CA LEU A 267 -12.74 -0.16 27.09
C LEU A 267 -12.17 -1.53 26.70
N ILE A 268 -11.57 -1.64 25.51
CA ILE A 268 -10.93 -2.89 25.06
C ILE A 268 -9.80 -3.27 26.00
N ASN A 269 -8.94 -2.33 26.38
CA ASN A 269 -7.82 -2.59 27.30
C ASN A 269 -8.28 -2.95 28.71
N THR A 270 -9.47 -2.54 29.14
CA THR A 270 -10.03 -2.95 30.44
C THR A 270 -10.74 -4.31 30.39
N LEU A 271 -11.18 -4.75 29.22
CA LEU A 271 -11.87 -6.02 29.00
C LEU A 271 -10.92 -7.21 28.77
N LEU A 272 -9.66 -6.93 28.44
CA LEU A 272 -8.64 -7.89 28.02
C LEU A 272 -7.57 -8.04 29.11
#